data_AF-A0A3D0SIA6-F1
#
_entry.id   AF-A0A3D0SIA6-F1
#
_cell.length_a   1.000
_cell.length_b   1.000
_cell.length_c   1.000
_cell.angle_alpha   90.00
_cell.angle_beta   90.00
_cell.angle_gamma   90.00
#
_symmetry.space_group_name_H-M   'P 1'
#
loop_
_entity.id
_entity.type
_entity.pdbx_description
1 polymer ?
#
loop_
_entity_poly.entity_id
_entity_poly.type
_entity_poly.pdbx_seq_one_letter_code
_entity_poly.pdbx_strand_id
1 'polypeptide(L)' 'MSRYTLGLDYGSDSVRALLVDVTTGEELASHMVNYPRWAQGRYCEPAKDQYRQHPQDYVDSLVEVVNALWSKVPAG' A
#
# COMPACT_ATOMS: atom_id res chain seq x y z
N MET A 1 25.83 -7.19 6.65
CA MET A 1 24.53 -6.53 6.89
C MET A 1 23.55 -7.08 5.89
N SER A 2 22.42 -7.58 6.35
CA SER A 2 21.29 -7.91 5.46
C SER A 2 20.80 -6.63 4.79
N ARG A 3 20.38 -6.75 3.53
CA ARG A 3 19.88 -5.64 2.73
C ARG A 3 18.46 -6.00 2.33
N TYR A 4 17.57 -5.03 2.43
CA TYR A 4 16.16 -5.21 2.12
C TYR A 4 15.73 -4.18 1.09
N THR A 5 14.73 -4.54 0.29
CA THR A 5 14.01 -3.60 -0.57
C THR A 5 12.54 -3.57 -0.17
N LEU A 6 11.93 -2.38 -0.26
CA LEU A 6 10.52 -2.17 0.00
C LEU A 6 9.82 -1.90 -1.33
N GLY A 7 8.94 -2.81 -1.75
CA GLY A 7 8.06 -2.63 -2.88
C GLY A 7 6.74 -1.96 -2.45
N LEU A 8 6.23 -1.07 -3.30
CA LEU A 8 4.92 -0.45 -3.16
C LEU A 8 4.13 -0.66 -4.45
N ASP A 9 2.97 -1.29 -4.33
CA ASP A 9 2.07 -1.65 -5.43
C ASP A 9 0.76 -0.87 -5.26
N TYR A 10 0.60 0.19 -6.07
CA TYR A 10 -0.57 1.07 -6.03
C TYR A 10 -1.64 0.55 -6.99
N GLY A 11 -2.68 -0.04 -6.41
CA GLY A 11 -3.87 -0.51 -7.12
C GLY A 11 -4.93 0.58 -7.28
N SER A 12 -6.10 0.16 -7.78
CA SER A 12 -7.26 1.04 -8.01
C SER A 12 -7.99 1.46 -6.74
N ASP A 13 -7.90 0.69 -5.66
CA ASP A 13 -8.64 0.94 -4.42
C ASP A 13 -7.77 0.82 -3.16
N SER A 14 -6.48 0.53 -3.33
CA SER A 14 -5.59 0.13 -2.26
C SER A 14 -4.13 0.26 -2.66
N VAL A 15 -3.25 0.30 -1.66
CA VAL A 15 -1.81 0.14 -1.81
C VAL A 15 -1.34 -1.06 -1.00
N ARG A 16 -0.42 -1.85 -1.58
CA ARG A 16 0.25 -2.95 -0.90
C ARG A 16 1.74 -2.65 -0.75
N ALA A 17 2.28 -2.87 0.44
CA ALA A 17 3.71 -2.87 0.72
C ALA A 17 4.25 -4.30 0.84
N LEU A 18 5.49 -4.49 0.41
CA LEU A 18 6.18 -5.77 0.38
C LEU A 18 7.66 -5.58 0.77
N LEU A 19 8.13 -6.24 1.82
CA LEU A 19 9.54 -6.21 2.24
C LEU A 19 10.24 -7.51 1.81
N VAL A 20 11.34 -7.38 1.07
CA VAL A 20 12.06 -8.51 0.48
C VAL A 20 13.54 -8.48 0.86
N ASP A 21 14.10 -9.63 1.24
CA ASP A 21 15.55 -9.79 1.39
C ASP A 21 16.19 -9.82 -0.01
N VAL A 22 17.11 -8.89 -0.28
CA VAL A 22 17.69 -8.76 -1.63
C VAL A 22 18.67 -9.89 -1.97
N THR A 23 19.10 -10.67 -0.99
CA THR A 23 20.05 -11.77 -1.14
C THR A 23 19.32 -13.06 -1.48
N THR A 24 18.23 -13.35 -0.77
CA THR A 24 17.47 -14.61 -0.93
C THR A 24 16.25 -14.47 -1.83
N GLY A 25 15.73 -13.25 -1.99
CA GLY A 25 14.44 -12.99 -2.64
C GLY A 25 13.23 -13.36 -1.78
N GLU A 26 13.46 -13.70 -0.51
CA GLU A 26 12.38 -14.03 0.43
C GLU A 26 11.54 -12.81 0.77
N GLU A 27 10.21 -12.96 0.73
CA GLU A 27 9.26 -12.00 1.27
C GLU A 27 9.22 -12.15 2.80
N LEU A 28 9.69 -11.13 3.53
CA LEU A 28 9.65 -11.14 4.99
C LEU A 28 8.29 -10.72 5.54
N ALA A 29 7.63 -9.78 4.86
CA ALA A 29 6.34 -9.25 5.26
C ALA A 29 5.64 -8.56 4.09
N SER A 30 4.31 -8.61 4.10
CA SER A 30 3.47 -7.76 3.27
C SER A 30 2.25 -7.24 4.02
N HIS A 31 1.75 -6.10 3.56
CA HIS A 31 0.52 -5.51 4.08
C HIS A 31 -0.20 -4.68 3.02
N MET A 32 -1.51 -4.52 3.15
CA MET A 32 -2.34 -3.79 2.21
C MET A 32 -3.29 -2.88 2.97
N VAL A 33 -3.47 -1.66 2.46
CA VAL A 33 -4.38 -0.65 3.00
C VAL A 33 -5.27 -0.13 1.88
N ASN A 34 -6.57 -0.08 2.14
CA ASN A 34 -7.55 0.49 1.20
C ASN A 34 -7.53 2.02 1.27
N TYR A 35 -7.74 2.67 0.13
CA TYR A 35 -7.86 4.12 0.04
C TYR A 35 -9.19 4.59 0.67
N PRO A 36 -9.16 5.38 1.75
CA PRO A 36 -10.35 5.69 2.52
C PRO A 36 -11.35 6.56 1.75
N ARG A 37 -10.91 7.53 0.93
CA ARG A 37 -11.84 8.39 0.17
C ARG A 37 -12.41 7.66 -1.03
N TRP A 38 -11.62 6.82 -1.69
CA TRP A 38 -12.10 5.92 -2.75
C TRP A 38 -13.18 4.95 -2.25
N ALA A 39 -12.98 4.29 -1.11
CA ALA A 39 -13.96 3.37 -0.53
C ALA A 39 -15.31 4.04 -0.20
N GLN A 40 -15.29 5.36 0.03
CA GLN A 40 -16.49 6.19 0.23
C GLN A 40 -17.13 6.66 -1.08
N GLY A 41 -16.58 6.29 -2.24
CA GLY A 41 -17.04 6.75 -3.56
C GLY A 41 -16.84 8.24 -3.79
N ARG A 42 -15.99 8.91 -3.00
CA ARG A 42 -15.77 10.36 -3.14
C ARG A 42 -15.17 10.65 -4.52
N TYR A 43 -15.62 11.75 -5.13
CA TYR A 43 -15.17 12.21 -6.45
C TYR A 43 -15.55 11.28 -7.62
N CYS A 44 -16.36 10.25 -7.37
CA CYS A 44 -16.92 9.38 -8.40
C CYS A 44 -18.36 9.80 -8.73
N GLU A 45 -18.70 9.79 -10.01
CA GLU A 45 -20.07 9.95 -10.54
C GLU A 45 -20.32 8.83 -11.56
N PRO A 46 -20.78 7.64 -11.14
CA PRO A 46 -20.94 6.48 -12.03
C PRO A 46 -21.87 6.72 -13.21
N ALA A 47 -22.93 7.51 -13.02
CA ALA A 47 -23.86 7.89 -14.09
C ALA A 47 -23.20 8.72 -15.22
N LYS A 48 -21.97 9.20 -15.03
CA LYS A 48 -21.16 9.94 -16.00
C LYS A 48 -19.84 9.22 -16.31
N ASP A 49 -19.71 7.94 -15.95
CA ASP A 49 -18.47 7.16 -16.09
C ASP A 49 -17.24 7.84 -15.45
N GLN A 50 -17.44 8.61 -14.38
CA GLN A 50 -16.38 9.34 -13.70
C GLN A 50 -15.91 8.60 -12.45
N TYR A 51 -14.66 8.19 -12.42
CA TYR A 51 -14.03 7.52 -11.27
C TYR A 51 -12.68 8.16 -10.98
N ARG A 52 -12.59 8.99 -9.94
CA ARG A 52 -11.39 9.78 -9.65
C ARG A 52 -10.84 9.41 -8.27
N GLN A 53 -9.61 8.95 -8.25
CA GLN A 53 -8.87 8.79 -7.00
C GLN A 53 -8.42 10.15 -6.48
N HIS A 54 -8.31 10.27 -5.15
CA HIS A 54 -7.80 11.48 -4.52
C HIS A 54 -6.32 11.29 -4.16
N PRO A 55 -5.39 12.18 -4.55
CA PRO A 55 -3.95 11.97 -4.36
C PRO A 55 -3.53 11.87 -2.88
N GLN A 56 -4.30 12.48 -1.97
CA GLN A 56 -4.07 12.33 -0.53
C GLN A 56 -4.25 10.88 -0.03
N ASP A 57 -5.10 10.06 -0.69
CA ASP A 57 -5.22 8.64 -0.31
C ASP A 57 -3.89 7.91 -0.53
N TYR A 58 -3.10 8.26 -1.54
CA TYR A 58 -1.79 7.64 -1.73
C TYR A 58 -0.82 7.97 -0.60
N VAL A 59 -0.81 9.22 -0.13
CA VAL A 59 0.09 9.66 0.95
C VAL A 59 -0.33 9.09 2.30
N ASP A 60 -1.62 9.19 2.63
CA ASP A 60 -2.15 8.69 3.90
C ASP A 60 -1.97 7.17 3.99
N SER A 61 -2.37 6.44 2.94
CA SER A 61 -2.25 4.98 2.91
C SER A 61 -0.80 4.50 2.76
N LEU A 62 0.11 5.27 2.17
CA LEU A 62 1.56 4.97 2.19
C LEU A 62 2.10 4.93 3.61
N VAL A 63 1.80 5.96 4.41
CA VAL A 63 2.26 6.03 5.80
C VAL A 63 1.68 4.88 6.61
N GLU A 64 0.38 4.60 6.43
CA GLU A 64 -0.30 3.51 7.13
C GLU A 64 0.28 2.13 6.75
N VAL A 65 0.41 1.84 5.45
CA VAL A 65 0.82 0.51 4.98
C VAL A 65 2.26 0.18 5.38
N VAL A 66 3.16 1.17 5.38
CA VAL A 66 4.56 0.95 5.79
C VAL A 66 4.66 0.69 7.29
N ASN A 67 3.95 1.46 8.12
CA ASN A 67 3.93 1.24 9.56
C ASN A 67 3.34 -0.13 9.92
N ALA A 68 2.23 -0.50 9.29
CA ALA A 68 1.56 -1.76 9.55
C ALA A 68 2.26 -2.97 8.92
N LEU A 69 3.08 -2.77 7.88
CA LEU A 69 4.02 -3.81 7.42
C LEU A 69 5.11 -4.03 8.46
N TRP A 70 5.70 -2.94 9.00
CA TRP A 70 6.83 -3.05 9.93
C TRP A 70 6.49 -3.80 11.21
N SER A 71 5.26 -3.68 11.70
CA SER A 71 4.78 -4.45 12.86
C SER A 71 4.68 -5.96 12.62
N LYS A 72 4.77 -6.40 11.37
CA LYS A 72 4.72 -7.82 10.97
C LYS A 72 6.08 -8.40 10.59
N VAL A 73 7.13 -7.58 10.52
CA VAL A 73 8.47 -8.04 10.18
C VAL A 73 8.98 -8.91 11.33
N PRO A 74 9.42 -10.17 11.07
CA PRO A 74 9.99 -11.02 12.11
C PRO A 74 11.18 -10.36 12.80
N ALA A 75 11.31 -10.57 14.11
CA ALA A 75 12.53 -10.18 14.81
C ALA A 75 13.72 -10.99 14.25
N GLY A 76 14.80 -10.28 13.90
CA GLY A 76 16.06 -10.88 13.45
C GLY A 76 16.94 -11.37 14.59
#